data_AF-A0A350RJH0-F1
#
_entry.id   AF-A0A350RJH0-F1
#
_cell.length_a   1.000
_cell.length_b   1.000
_cell.length_c   1.000
_cell.angle_alpha   90.00
_cell.angle_beta   90.00
_cell.angle_gamma   90.00
#
_symmetry.space_group_name_H-M   'P 1'
#
loop_
_entity.id
_entity.type
_entity.pdbx_description
1 polymer ?
#
loop_
_entity_poly.entity_id
_entity_poly.type
_entity_poly.pdbx_seq_one_letter_code
_entity_poly.pdbx_strand_id
1 'polypeptide(L)'
;GWIGYWLDRIDAVYSHTFVGTRVPLKMKPSDYFRRQVWISCDPDERTIPSLAERFGYDRFMWASDFPHADHTPEYVHDLNQLVDMFPEKHRRAFLGDNARNLFGI
;
A
#
# COMPACT_ATOMS: atom_id res chain seq x y z
N GLY A 1 7.52 3.17 -5.07
CA GLY A 1 6.43 4.09 -5.49
C GLY A 1 6.44 5.45 -4.79
N TRP A 2 5.45 6.29 -5.12
CA TRP A 2 5.30 7.68 -4.67
C TRP A 2 4.69 7.83 -3.26
N ILE A 3 3.95 6.82 -2.80
CA ILE A 3 3.13 6.88 -1.58
C ILE A 3 3.97 7.18 -0.34
N GLY A 4 5.12 6.50 -0.17
CA GLY A 4 5.98 6.69 1.00
C GLY A 4 6.43 8.15 1.16
N TYR A 5 6.93 8.75 0.08
CA TYR A 5 7.32 10.16 0.05
C TYR A 5 6.16 11.09 0.42
N TRP A 6 4.98 10.89 -0.19
CA TRP A 6 3.85 11.78 0.03
C TRP A 6 3.30 11.68 1.45
N LEU A 7 3.20 10.48 2.01
CA LEU A 7 2.75 10.32 3.40
C LEU A 7 3.72 10.99 4.39
N ASP A 8 5.03 10.89 4.16
CA ASP A 8 6.03 11.64 4.94
C ASP A 8 5.84 13.15 4.79
N ARG A 9 5.72 13.61 3.55
CA ARG A 9 5.69 15.04 3.26
C ARG A 9 4.44 15.70 3.81
N ILE A 10 3.27 15.09 3.61
CA ILE A 10 1.98 15.67 4.02
C ILE A 10 1.85 15.61 5.54
N ASP A 11 2.31 14.55 6.21
CA ASP A 11 2.35 14.52 7.69
C ASP A 11 3.28 15.59 8.27
N ALA A 12 4.44 15.82 7.65
CA ALA A 12 5.36 16.87 8.07
C ALA A 12 4.78 18.27 7.85
N VAL A 13 4.11 18.52 6.71
CA VAL A 13 3.42 19.80 6.46
C VAL A 13 2.29 20.00 7.45
N TYR A 14 1.49 18.96 7.71
CA TYR A 14 0.40 19.00 8.69
C TYR A 14 0.93 19.26 10.11
N SER A 15 2.02 18.61 10.50
CA SER A 15 2.50 18.66 11.90
C SER A 15 3.41 19.85 12.19
N HIS A 16 4.22 20.29 11.23
CA HIS A 16 5.33 21.23 11.46
C HIS A 16 5.16 22.60 10.78
N THR A 17 4.02 22.86 10.13
CA THR A 17 3.75 24.16 9.49
C THR A 17 2.39 24.71 9.89
N PHE A 18 2.17 26.00 9.64
CA PHE A 18 0.86 26.64 9.86
C PHE A 18 -0.25 26.05 8.98
N VAL A 19 0.08 25.28 7.93
CA VAL A 19 -0.93 24.67 7.06
C VAL A 19 -1.81 23.71 7.86
N GLY A 20 -1.24 22.95 8.79
CA GLY A 20 -1.98 22.04 9.66
C GLY A 20 -3.07 22.70 10.49
N THR A 21 -2.86 23.96 10.90
CA THR A 21 -3.86 24.72 11.67
C THR A 21 -4.97 25.34 10.81
N ARG A 22 -4.83 25.28 9.48
CA ARG A 22 -5.78 25.86 8.52
C ARG A 22 -6.62 24.84 7.77
N VAL A 23 -6.37 23.55 7.98
CA VAL A 23 -7.14 22.47 7.36
C VAL A 23 -8.10 21.86 8.39
N PRO A 24 -9.33 21.49 8.01
CA PRO A 24 -10.32 20.95 8.94
C PRO A 24 -10.11 19.44 9.23
N LEU A 25 -8.84 19.00 9.37
CA LEU A 25 -8.51 17.61 9.64
C LEU A 25 -8.49 17.35 11.16
N LYS A 26 -8.92 16.15 11.56
CA LYS A 26 -8.95 15.73 12.98
C LYS A 26 -7.80 14.80 13.36
N MET A 27 -7.04 14.32 12.37
CA MET A 27 -5.94 13.38 12.53
C MET A 27 -4.85 13.69 11.52
N LYS A 28 -3.69 13.06 11.64
CA LYS A 28 -2.67 13.17 10.59
C LYS A 28 -3.19 12.53 9.29
N PRO A 29 -2.82 13.05 8.11
CA PRO A 29 -3.12 12.44 6.82
C PRO A 29 -2.79 10.95 6.77
N SER A 30 -1.65 10.52 7.32
CA SER A 30 -1.29 9.09 7.37
C SER A 30 -2.26 8.25 8.22
N ASP A 31 -2.91 8.80 9.24
CA ASP A 31 -3.90 8.07 10.04
C ASP A 31 -5.21 7.86 9.28
N TYR A 32 -5.60 8.83 8.45
CA TYR A 32 -6.69 8.60 7.50
C TYR A 32 -6.29 7.51 6.50
N PHE A 33 -5.09 7.59 5.92
CA PHE A 33 -4.60 6.58 5.00
C PHE A 33 -4.68 5.15 5.60
N ARG A 34 -4.12 4.96 6.81
CA ARG A 34 -4.16 3.68 7.53
C ARG A 34 -5.56 3.17 7.85
N ARG A 35 -6.59 4.02 7.84
CA ARG A 35 -7.97 3.64 8.17
C ARG A 35 -8.83 3.34 6.95
N GLN A 36 -8.61 4.04 5.84
CA GLN A 36 -9.60 4.13 4.75
C GLN A 36 -9.00 4.09 3.35
N VAL A 37 -7.69 3.85 3.19
CA VAL A 37 -7.06 3.75 1.87
C VAL A 37 -6.46 2.37 1.69
N TRP A 38 -6.78 1.75 0.57
CA TRP A 38 -6.17 0.51 0.11
C TRP A 38 -5.40 0.76 -1.18
N ILE A 39 -4.30 0.05 -1.34
CA ILE A 39 -3.35 0.20 -2.44
C ILE A 39 -3.21 -1.14 -3.15
N SER A 40 -3.47 -1.14 -4.46
CA SER A 40 -2.96 -2.18 -5.35
C SER A 40 -1.56 -1.80 -5.82
N CYS A 41 -0.73 -2.81 -6.04
CA CYS A 41 0.61 -2.64 -6.62
C CYS A 41 0.87 -3.70 -7.68
N ASP A 42 1.84 -3.41 -8.53
CA ASP A 42 2.34 -4.36 -9.50
C ASP A 42 3.31 -5.34 -8.82
N PRO A 43 3.41 -6.59 -9.29
CA PRO A 43 4.25 -7.62 -8.66
C PRO A 43 5.75 -7.31 -8.64
N ASP A 44 6.24 -6.41 -9.50
CA ASP A 44 7.64 -6.02 -9.58
C ASP A 44 8.01 -4.86 -8.63
N GLU A 45 7.03 -4.24 -7.94
CA GLU A 45 7.29 -3.15 -6.99
C GLU A 45 7.91 -3.61 -5.65
N ARG A 46 9.25 -3.64 -5.59
CA ARG A 46 9.98 -4.14 -4.41
C ARG A 46 9.92 -3.26 -3.15
N THR A 47 9.34 -2.07 -3.22
CA THR A 47 9.17 -1.18 -2.06
C THR A 47 7.95 -1.52 -1.18
N ILE A 48 7.04 -2.35 -1.68
CA ILE A 48 5.74 -2.64 -1.05
C ILE A 48 5.88 -3.28 0.35
N PRO A 49 6.76 -4.26 0.62
CA PRO A 49 6.89 -4.85 1.95
C PRO A 49 7.22 -3.82 3.05
N SER A 50 8.13 -2.89 2.77
CA SER A 50 8.52 -1.83 3.72
C SER A 50 7.40 -0.79 3.93
N LEU A 51 6.63 -0.49 2.88
CA LEU A 51 5.47 0.40 3.00
C LEU A 51 4.35 -0.29 3.80
N ALA A 52 4.12 -1.58 3.57
CA ALA A 52 3.14 -2.37 4.30
C ALA A 52 3.49 -2.51 5.79
N GLU A 53 4.77 -2.71 6.13
CA GLU A 53 5.24 -2.69 7.51
C GLU A 53 4.89 -1.37 8.23
N ARG A 54 5.03 -0.25 7.52
CA ARG A 54 4.85 1.09 8.08
C ARG A 54 3.38 1.56 8.12
N PHE A 55 2.60 1.19 7.11
CA PHE A 55 1.24 1.72 6.89
C PHE A 55 0.14 0.67 7.07
N GLY A 56 0.50 -0.57 7.37
CA GLY A 56 -0.42 -1.66 7.66
C GLY A 56 -0.44 -2.70 6.54
N TYR A 57 -0.13 -3.94 6.90
CA TYR A 57 -0.16 -5.08 5.97
C TYR A 57 -1.56 -5.35 5.41
N ASP A 58 -2.62 -4.90 6.07
CA ASP A 58 -4.02 -5.05 5.67
C ASP A 58 -4.51 -3.94 4.71
N ARG A 59 -3.60 -3.06 4.24
CA ARG A 59 -3.89 -1.97 3.30
C ARG A 59 -3.31 -2.19 1.91
N PHE A 60 -2.46 -3.20 1.73
CA PHE A 60 -1.82 -3.49 0.45
C PHE A 60 -2.37 -4.79 -0.15
N MET A 61 -2.57 -4.78 -1.46
CA MET A 61 -2.89 -5.93 -2.29
C MET A 61 -2.13 -5.82 -3.60
N TRP A 62 -2.08 -6.89 -4.37
CA TRP A 62 -1.53 -6.87 -5.72
C TRP A 62 -2.67 -6.86 -6.75
N ALA A 63 -2.36 -6.42 -7.96
CA ALA A 63 -3.25 -6.56 -9.10
C ALA A 63 -2.44 -7.06 -10.31
N SER A 64 -3.11 -7.78 -11.21
CA SER A 64 -2.47 -8.21 -12.46
C SER A 64 -2.51 -7.15 -13.55
N ASP A 65 -3.45 -6.20 -13.46
CA ASP A 65 -3.74 -5.21 -14.51
C ASP A 65 -3.90 -5.80 -15.93
N PHE A 66 -4.36 -7.04 -16.01
CA PHE A 66 -4.56 -7.73 -17.29
C PHE A 66 -5.74 -7.09 -18.05
N PRO A 67 -5.64 -6.86 -19.38
CA PRO A 67 -4.58 -7.27 -20.31
C PRO A 67 -3.65 -6.12 -20.74
N HIS A 68 -3.27 -5.22 -19.84
CA HIS A 68 -2.42 -4.10 -20.22
C HIS A 68 -1.09 -4.55 -20.84
N ALA A 69 -0.49 -3.68 -21.67
CA ALA A 69 0.70 -4.03 -22.46
C ALA A 69 1.94 -4.32 -21.61
N ASP A 70 1.96 -3.83 -20.38
CA ASP A 70 2.96 -4.07 -19.34
C ASP A 70 2.67 -5.31 -18.48
N HIS A 71 1.55 -6.00 -18.69
CA HIS A 71 1.32 -7.33 -18.13
C HIS A 71 2.19 -8.37 -18.84
N THR A 72 3.33 -8.71 -18.24
CA THR A 72 4.26 -9.70 -18.80
C THR A 72 3.96 -11.11 -18.30
N PRO A 73 4.42 -12.16 -19.01
CA PRO A 73 4.33 -13.55 -18.54
C PRO A 73 5.04 -13.81 -17.20
N GLU A 74 5.94 -12.92 -16.76
CA GLU A 74 6.73 -13.06 -15.54
C GLU A 74 5.97 -12.65 -14.27
N TYR A 75 4.77 -12.07 -14.39
CA TYR A 75 4.02 -11.52 -13.25
C TYR A 75 3.80 -12.52 -12.10
N VAL A 76 3.58 -13.79 -12.40
CA VAL A 76 3.44 -14.83 -11.37
C VAL A 76 4.77 -15.11 -10.68
N HIS A 77 5.88 -15.09 -11.42
CA HIS A 77 7.22 -15.23 -10.87
C HIS A 77 7.56 -14.05 -9.96
N ASP A 78 7.35 -12.82 -10.45
CA ASP A 78 7.60 -11.59 -9.70
C ASP A 78 6.73 -11.50 -8.45
N LEU A 79 5.46 -11.91 -8.53
CA LEU A 79 4.56 -11.95 -7.39
C LEU A 79 5.10 -12.89 -6.30
N ASN A 80 5.55 -14.08 -6.66
CA ASN A 80 6.13 -15.01 -5.70
C ASN A 80 7.37 -14.41 -5.01
N GLN A 81 8.26 -13.77 -5.78
CA GLN A 81 9.42 -13.10 -5.21
C GLN A 81 9.04 -11.93 -4.28
N LEU A 82 8.03 -11.13 -4.65
CA LEU A 82 7.54 -10.03 -3.84
C LEU A 82 6.93 -10.53 -2.53
N VAL A 83 6.09 -11.56 -2.60
CA VAL A 83 5.47 -12.21 -1.44
C VAL A 83 6.52 -12.78 -0.50
N ASP A 84 7.62 -13.32 -1.03
CA ASP A 84 8.71 -13.85 -0.21
C ASP A 84 9.41 -12.79 0.64
N MET A 85 9.34 -11.52 0.26
CA MET A 85 9.87 -10.39 1.03
C MET A 85 8.99 -10.01 2.25
N PHE A 86 7.75 -10.52 2.32
CA PHE A 86 6.88 -10.29 3.48
C PHE A 86 7.16 -11.29 4.60
N PRO A 87 6.96 -10.89 5.88
CA PRO A 87 6.86 -11.84 6.98
C PRO A 87 5.80 -12.90 6.69
N GLU A 88 6.11 -14.17 6.98
CA GLU A 88 5.29 -15.33 6.61
C GLU A 88 3.79 -15.16 6.95
N LYS A 89 3.50 -14.66 8.16
CA LYS A 89 2.13 -14.40 8.65
C LYS A 89 1.29 -13.43 7.80
N HIS A 90 1.92 -12.59 6.96
CA HIS A 90 1.25 -11.59 6.14
C HIS A 90 1.13 -11.97 4.66
N ARG A 91 1.84 -13.02 4.22
CA ARG A 91 1.89 -13.43 2.80
C ARG A 91 0.52 -13.78 2.25
N ARG A 92 -0.23 -14.61 2.96
CA ARG A 92 -1.59 -15.01 2.58
C ARG A 92 -2.56 -13.83 2.53
N ALA A 93 -2.42 -12.89 3.47
CA ALA A 93 -3.21 -11.68 3.51
C ALA A 93 -3.00 -10.82 2.24
N PHE A 94 -1.74 -10.58 1.89
CA PHE A 94 -1.39 -9.83 0.68
C PHE A 94 -1.82 -10.54 -0.62
N LEU A 95 -1.67 -11.87 -0.70
CA LEU A 95 -2.04 -12.66 -1.87
C LEU A 95 -3.54 -12.62 -2.18
N GLY A 96 -4.40 -12.46 -1.18
CA GLY A 96 -5.85 -12.39 -1.44
C GLY A 96 -6.76 -12.09 -0.27
N ASP A 97 -6.41 -12.39 0.99
CA ASP A 97 -7.39 -12.19 2.08
C ASP A 97 -7.68 -10.70 2.33
N ASN A 98 -6.73 -9.80 2.06
CA ASN A 98 -6.98 -8.35 2.10
C ASN A 98 -8.03 -7.92 1.08
N ALA A 99 -7.95 -8.45 -0.16
CA ALA A 99 -8.92 -8.17 -1.20
C ALA A 99 -10.29 -8.77 -0.86
N ARG A 100 -10.33 -10.00 -0.34
CA ARG A 100 -11.57 -10.63 0.15
C ARG A 100 -12.26 -9.79 1.21
N ASN A 101 -11.51 -9.34 2.21
CA ASN A 101 -12.04 -8.52 3.29
C ASN A 101 -12.56 -7.16 2.79
N LEU A 102 -11.85 -6.53 1.85
CA LEU A 102 -12.27 -5.24 1.29
C LEU A 102 -13.55 -5.37 0.44
N PHE A 103 -13.61 -6.38 -0.43
CA PHE A 103 -14.70 -6.54 -1.39
C PHE A 103 -15.86 -7.39 -0.88
N GLY A 104 -15.71 -8.05 0.27
CA GLY A 104 -16.75 -8.90 0.87
C GLY A 104 -17.00 -10.20 0.11
N ILE A 105 -15.93 -10.83 -0.42
CA ILE A 105 -15.98 -12.05 -1.23
C ILE A 105 -15.26 -13.24 -0.61
#